data_AF-A0A318M075-F1
#
_entry.id   AF-A0A318M075-F1
#
_cell.length_a   1.000
_cell.length_b   1.000
_cell.length_c   1.000
_cell.angle_alpha   90.00
_cell.angle_beta   90.00
_cell.angle_gamma   90.00
#
_symmetry.space_group_name_H-M   'P 1'
#
loop_
_entity.id
_entity.type
_entity.pdbx_description
1 polymer ?
#
loop_
_entity_poly.entity_id
_entity_poly.type
_entity_poly.pdbx_seq_one_letter_code
_entity_poly.pdbx_strand_id
1 'polypeptide(L)'
;MDKKPSFLITVGQDHYRCKLSEERVKRDVYTDEDMAECRYEWQRVSPTRKEVWSGRLKLELNPGYDSRSWADRQRWTLVSKLPEFFDIIEEWSHAAQDRRKKLEAYHAKQVKEWEEAIPKAREAYLLKLNADRARQQAEQWENAARLRSYSQAIRRHAEEFDEQAQEHALEWATWINEHADHIDPLNDKSQLTMSGCIKLGAKELDAYMPHGWSVENPPEPSTWLP
;
A
#
# COMPACT_ATOMS: atom_id res chain seq x y z
N MET A 1 35.22 6.74 16.22
CA MET A 1 35.47 5.72 15.17
C MET A 1 34.82 6.20 13.89
N ASP A 2 35.61 6.66 12.92
CA ASP A 2 35.09 7.10 11.63
C ASP A 2 34.28 5.98 10.97
N LYS A 3 33.00 6.27 10.70
CA LYS A 3 32.06 5.40 10.00
C LYS A 3 32.14 5.55 8.47
N LYS A 4 33.12 6.33 7.97
CA LYS A 4 33.31 6.53 6.54
C LYS A 4 33.94 5.27 5.92
N PRO A 5 33.39 4.74 4.82
CA PRO A 5 34.01 3.63 4.10
C PRO A 5 35.36 4.07 3.53
N SER A 6 36.33 3.17 3.52
CA SER A 6 37.62 3.39 2.84
C SER A 6 37.46 3.24 1.32
N PHE A 7 36.59 2.35 0.86
CA PHE A 7 36.26 2.14 -0.54
C PHE A 7 34.86 1.52 -0.71
N LEU A 8 34.36 1.50 -1.94
CA LEU A 8 33.09 0.89 -2.31
C LEU A 8 33.34 -0.21 -3.35
N ILE A 9 32.63 -1.32 -3.23
CA ILE A 9 32.52 -2.31 -4.29
C ILE A 9 31.12 -2.20 -4.87
N THR A 10 31.03 -2.12 -6.19
CA THR A 10 29.75 -2.03 -6.91
C THR A 10 29.57 -3.29 -7.74
N VAL A 11 28.41 -3.94 -7.58
CA VAL A 11 27.99 -5.06 -8.42
C VAL A 11 26.62 -4.71 -8.99
N GLY A 12 26.58 -4.37 -10.28
CA GLY A 12 25.36 -3.85 -10.90
C GLY A 12 24.88 -2.56 -10.21
N GLN A 13 23.70 -2.64 -9.58
CA GLN A 13 23.07 -1.54 -8.84
C GLN A 13 23.34 -1.60 -7.31
N ASP A 14 24.05 -2.63 -6.83
CA ASP A 14 24.31 -2.81 -5.41
C ASP A 14 25.66 -2.19 -5.02
N HIS A 15 25.70 -1.54 -3.86
CA HIS A 15 26.89 -0.88 -3.35
C HIS A 15 27.25 -1.41 -1.97
N TYR A 16 28.46 -1.94 -1.84
CA TYR A 16 29.00 -2.53 -0.63
C TYR A 16 30.05 -1.62 -0.02
N ARG A 17 29.78 -1.17 1.21
CA ARG A 17 30.68 -0.26 1.93
C ARG A 17 31.80 -1.05 2.56
N CYS A 18 33.03 -0.80 2.14
CA CYS A 18 34.18 -1.52 2.67
C CYS A 18 35.10 -0.58 3.43
N LYS A 19 35.65 -1.05 4.55
CA LYS A 19 36.61 -0.30 5.35
C LYS A 19 37.86 -1.14 5.54
N LEU A 20 38.97 -0.62 5.04
CA LEU A 20 40.30 -1.15 5.33
C LEU A 20 40.94 -0.25 6.38
N SER A 21 41.37 -0.85 7.48
CA SER A 21 42.01 -0.15 8.60
C SER A 21 43.00 -1.05 9.32
N GLU A 22 43.90 -0.47 10.09
CA GLU A 22 44.77 -1.23 10.98
C GLU A 22 44.00 -1.60 12.27
N GLU A 23 44.19 -2.84 12.75
CA GLU A 23 43.54 -3.32 13.96
C GLU A 23 44.16 -2.68 15.21
N ARG A 24 43.29 -2.22 16.13
CA ARG A 24 43.68 -1.76 17.46
C ARG A 24 43.56 -2.88 18.47
N VAL A 25 44.61 -3.09 19.26
CA VAL A 25 44.64 -4.11 20.30
C VAL A 25 45.00 -3.45 21.62
N LYS A 26 44.35 -3.88 22.71
CA LYS A 26 44.71 -3.47 24.07
C LYS A 26 46.00 -4.18 24.46
N ARG A 27 47.08 -3.43 24.60
CA ARG A 27 48.36 -3.93 25.13
C ARG A 27 48.71 -3.19 26.41
N ASP A 28 49.45 -3.88 27.26
CA ASP A 28 50.07 -3.32 28.44
C ASP A 28 51.29 -2.54 27.98
N VAL A 29 51.26 -1.22 28.17
CA VAL A 29 52.30 -0.31 27.71
C VAL A 29 52.80 0.48 28.91
N TYR A 30 54.11 0.55 29.08
CA TYR A 30 54.74 1.46 30.02
C TYR A 30 54.79 2.83 29.37
N THR A 31 54.08 3.78 29.96
CA THR A 31 54.07 5.15 29.42
C THR A 31 55.18 5.96 30.05
N ASP A 32 55.63 7.02 29.36
CA ASP A 32 56.69 7.87 29.88
C ASP A 32 56.28 8.55 31.21
N GLU A 33 54.98 8.80 31.42
CA GLU A 33 54.42 9.26 32.71
C GLU A 33 54.54 8.17 33.79
N ASP A 34 54.14 6.93 33.48
CA ASP A 34 54.23 5.81 34.43
C ASP A 34 55.69 5.52 34.84
N MET A 35 56.64 5.73 33.93
CA MET A 35 58.08 5.60 34.17
C MET A 35 58.66 6.83 34.89
N ALA A 36 58.15 8.03 34.65
CA ALA A 36 58.58 9.27 35.30
C ALA A 36 58.10 9.39 36.75
N GLU A 37 57.00 8.72 37.12
CA GLU A 37 56.52 8.63 38.51
C GLU A 37 57.39 7.70 39.40
N CYS A 38 58.32 6.95 38.80
CA CYS A 38 59.27 6.13 39.55
C CYS A 38 60.28 7.00 40.29
N ARG A 39 60.21 6.99 41.63
CA ARG A 39 61.20 7.69 42.46
C ARG A 39 62.47 6.87 42.70
N TYR A 40 62.42 5.55 42.49
CA TYR A 40 63.53 4.64 42.78
C TYR A 40 63.68 3.58 41.68
N GLU A 41 64.92 3.17 41.39
CA GLU A 41 65.25 2.23 40.32
C GLU A 41 64.66 0.82 40.50
N TRP A 42 64.34 0.43 41.74
CA TRP A 42 63.74 -0.87 42.07
C TRP A 42 62.21 -0.87 42.04
N GLN A 43 61.58 0.31 41.90
CA GLN A 43 60.13 0.45 41.97
C GLN A 43 59.48 -0.17 40.74
N ARG A 44 58.55 -1.11 40.98
CA ARG A 44 57.81 -1.76 39.89
C ARG A 44 56.71 -0.84 39.39
N VAL A 45 56.79 -0.44 38.13
CA VAL A 45 55.70 0.20 37.41
C VAL A 45 54.68 -0.85 37.01
N SER A 46 53.40 -0.60 37.30
CA SER A 46 52.33 -1.41 36.74
C SER A 46 52.03 -0.88 35.34
N PRO A 47 52.04 -1.73 34.29
CA PRO A 47 51.80 -1.25 32.95
C PRO A 47 50.37 -0.73 32.81
N THR A 48 50.22 0.33 32.03
CA THR A 48 48.90 0.89 31.72
C THR A 48 48.36 0.24 30.46
N ARG A 49 47.14 -0.30 30.54
CA ARG A 49 46.49 -0.96 29.41
C ARG A 49 45.96 0.11 28.43
N LYS A 50 46.69 0.34 27.34
CA LYS A 50 46.32 1.31 26.28
C LYS A 50 45.97 0.58 24.97
N GLU A 51 45.07 1.18 24.19
CA GLU A 51 44.81 0.74 22.82
C GLU A 51 45.94 1.22 21.92
N VAL A 52 46.64 0.27 21.30
CA VAL A 52 47.73 0.54 20.36
C VAL A 52 47.45 -0.12 19.01
N TRP A 53 48.02 0.47 17.97
CA TRP A 53 48.02 -0.10 16.63
C TRP A 53 48.83 -1.40 16.60
N SER A 54 48.25 -2.44 16.00
CA SER A 54 48.78 -3.80 16.12
C SER A 54 49.76 -4.22 15.02
N GLY A 55 49.86 -3.44 13.94
CA GLY A 55 50.56 -3.75 12.69
C GLY A 55 49.74 -4.61 11.71
N ARG A 56 48.51 -5.01 12.07
CA ARG A 56 47.71 -5.96 11.29
C ARG A 56 46.58 -5.26 10.55
N LEU A 57 46.37 -5.62 9.30
CA LEU A 57 45.25 -5.09 8.52
C LEU A 57 43.95 -5.79 8.88
N LYS A 58 42.87 -5.01 8.89
CA LYS A 58 41.48 -5.43 9.08
C LYS A 58 40.63 -4.85 7.95
N LEU A 59 39.88 -5.72 7.29
CA LEU A 59 38.86 -5.42 6.31
C LEU A 59 37.48 -5.61 6.94
N GLU A 60 36.59 -4.64 6.77
CA GLU A 60 35.20 -4.70 7.21
C GLU A 60 34.27 -4.46 6.02
N LEU A 61 33.25 -5.31 5.87
CA LEU A 61 32.15 -5.18 4.91
C LEU A 61 30.91 -4.68 5.65
N ASN A 62 30.27 -3.65 5.09
CA ASN A 62 29.13 -2.93 5.65
C ASN A 62 29.32 -2.57 7.14
N PRO A 63 30.29 -1.70 7.48
CA PRO A 63 30.55 -1.33 8.86
C PRO A 63 29.30 -0.71 9.51
N GLY A 64 28.72 -1.40 10.51
CA GLY A 64 27.42 -1.06 11.08
C GLY A 64 26.57 -2.30 11.40
N TYR A 65 25.34 -2.34 10.90
CA TYR A 65 24.43 -3.48 11.04
C TYR A 65 24.80 -4.57 10.03
N ASP A 66 24.87 -5.83 10.50
CA ASP A 66 25.31 -7.01 9.72
C ASP A 66 26.74 -6.89 9.16
N SER A 67 27.65 -6.29 9.94
CA SER A 67 29.05 -6.15 9.53
C SER A 67 29.79 -7.48 9.58
N ARG A 68 30.48 -7.83 8.49
CA ARG A 68 31.48 -8.91 8.49
C ARG A 68 32.88 -8.32 8.48
N SER A 69 33.82 -8.97 9.16
CA SER A 69 35.20 -8.47 9.22
C SER A 69 36.23 -9.58 9.14
N TRP A 70 37.32 -9.29 8.43
CA TRP A 70 38.48 -10.15 8.28
C TRP A 70 39.72 -9.39 8.70
N ALA A 71 40.71 -10.05 9.30
CA ALA A 71 41.96 -9.43 9.70
C ALA A 71 43.07 -10.48 9.75
N ASP A 72 44.33 -10.06 9.73
CA ASP A 72 45.42 -11.03 9.87
C ASP A 72 45.35 -11.75 11.23
N ARG A 73 45.40 -13.09 11.17
CA ARG A 73 45.37 -13.98 12.33
C ARG A 73 46.53 -14.96 12.26
N GLN A 74 46.74 -15.70 13.34
CA GLN A 74 47.83 -16.68 13.41
C GLN A 74 47.64 -17.84 12.40
N ARG A 75 46.40 -18.14 12.01
CA ARG A 75 46.06 -19.29 11.15
C ARG A 75 45.81 -18.92 9.69
N TRP A 76 45.66 -17.64 9.36
CA TRP A 76 45.32 -17.17 8.02
C TRP A 76 45.66 -15.69 7.84
N THR A 77 45.92 -15.29 6.60
CA THR A 77 46.20 -13.91 6.23
C THR A 77 44.97 -13.27 5.59
N LEU A 78 44.85 -11.95 5.67
CA LEU A 78 43.76 -11.22 5.05
C LEU A 78 43.67 -11.53 3.54
N VAL A 79 44.82 -11.63 2.87
CA VAL A 79 44.90 -11.98 1.44
C VAL A 79 44.29 -13.36 1.17
N SER A 80 44.53 -14.35 2.02
CA SER A 80 43.96 -15.70 1.84
C SER A 80 42.44 -15.74 2.04
N LYS A 81 41.84 -14.70 2.63
CA LYS A 81 40.40 -14.57 2.83
C LYS A 81 39.71 -13.66 1.81
N LEU A 82 40.46 -13.07 0.88
CA LEU A 82 39.87 -12.28 -0.19
C LEU A 82 38.89 -13.07 -1.08
N PRO A 83 39.13 -14.35 -1.43
CA PRO A 83 38.14 -15.14 -2.18
C PRO A 83 36.80 -15.23 -1.44
N GLU A 84 36.82 -15.63 -0.17
CA GLU A 84 35.62 -15.70 0.68
C GLU A 84 34.90 -14.34 0.78
N PHE A 85 35.66 -13.25 0.85
CA PHE A 85 35.10 -11.90 0.85
C PHE A 85 34.35 -11.57 -0.45
N PHE A 86 34.89 -11.94 -1.62
CA PHE A 86 34.22 -11.74 -2.89
C PHE A 86 33.02 -12.69 -3.08
N ASP A 87 33.12 -13.95 -2.64
CA ASP A 87 32.02 -14.92 -2.68
C ASP A 87 30.80 -14.38 -1.91
N ILE A 88 31.03 -13.76 -0.75
CA ILE A 88 29.96 -13.15 0.07
C ILE A 88 29.31 -11.96 -0.64
N ILE A 89 30.11 -11.13 -1.32
CA ILE A 89 29.57 -9.99 -2.08
C ILE A 89 28.73 -10.48 -3.26
N GLU A 90 29.19 -11.52 -3.96
CA GLU A 90 28.46 -12.14 -5.06
C GLU A 90 27.14 -12.77 -4.58
N GLU A 91 27.18 -13.54 -3.49
CA GLU A 91 25.99 -14.12 -2.86
C GLU A 91 24.97 -13.03 -2.49
N TRP A 92 25.43 -11.95 -1.85
CA TRP A 92 24.57 -10.83 -1.47
C TRP A 92 23.98 -10.10 -2.68
N SER A 93 24.76 -9.95 -3.76
CA SER A 93 24.27 -9.29 -4.98
C SER A 93 23.24 -10.15 -5.71
N HIS A 94 23.46 -11.47 -5.79
CA HIS A 94 22.46 -12.39 -6.31
C HIS A 94 21.17 -12.36 -5.48
N ALA A 95 21.27 -12.40 -4.15
CA ALA A 95 20.09 -12.30 -3.28
C ALA A 95 19.34 -10.96 -3.46
N ALA A 96 20.06 -9.85 -3.59
CA ALA A 96 19.48 -8.53 -3.85
C ALA A 96 18.81 -8.46 -5.23
N GLN A 97 19.44 -9.04 -6.27
CA GLN A 97 18.88 -9.12 -7.61
C GLN A 97 17.61 -9.98 -7.65
N ASP A 98 17.61 -11.14 -7.02
CA ASP A 98 16.44 -12.01 -6.95
C ASP A 98 15.31 -11.36 -6.16
N ARG A 99 15.62 -10.65 -5.08
CA ARG A 99 14.63 -9.86 -4.34
C ARG A 99 14.01 -8.78 -5.23
N ARG A 100 14.80 -8.02 -6.00
CA ARG A 100 14.28 -7.02 -6.95
C ARG A 100 13.38 -7.65 -7.99
N LYS A 101 13.81 -8.73 -8.65
CA LYS A 101 13.00 -9.45 -9.65
C LYS A 101 11.67 -9.92 -9.08
N LYS A 102 11.67 -10.44 -7.85
CA LYS A 102 10.44 -10.87 -7.17
C LYS A 102 9.51 -9.69 -6.85
N LEU A 103 10.07 -8.57 -6.39
CA LEU A 103 9.28 -7.35 -6.11
C LEU A 103 8.68 -6.77 -7.40
N GLU A 104 9.46 -6.71 -8.48
CA GLU A 104 8.98 -6.27 -9.80
C GLU A 104 7.87 -7.18 -10.32
N ALA A 105 8.06 -8.50 -10.27
CA ALA A 105 7.03 -9.47 -10.69
C ALA A 105 5.76 -9.37 -9.82
N TYR A 106 5.92 -9.17 -8.51
CA TYR A 106 4.80 -8.97 -7.60
C TYR A 106 4.03 -7.68 -7.93
N HIS A 107 4.74 -6.57 -8.13
CA HIS A 107 4.13 -5.29 -8.51
C HIS A 107 3.40 -5.38 -9.85
N ALA A 108 4.03 -5.98 -10.86
CA ALA A 108 3.41 -6.20 -12.17
C ALA A 108 2.11 -7.03 -12.06
N LYS A 109 2.10 -8.03 -11.17
CA LYS A 109 0.89 -8.81 -10.89
C LYS A 109 -0.20 -7.94 -10.26
N GLN A 110 0.14 -7.11 -9.27
CA GLN A 110 -0.82 -6.21 -8.63
C GLN A 110 -1.39 -5.19 -9.62
N VAL A 111 -0.56 -4.61 -10.49
CA VAL A 111 -1.02 -3.67 -11.53
C VAL A 111 -2.01 -4.36 -12.47
N LYS A 112 -1.72 -5.59 -12.90
CA LYS A 112 -2.64 -6.37 -13.74
C LYS A 112 -3.96 -6.66 -13.03
N GLU A 113 -3.91 -7.09 -11.78
CA GLU A 113 -5.12 -7.35 -10.98
C GLU A 113 -5.94 -6.06 -10.77
N TRP A 114 -5.28 -4.90 -10.62
CA TRP A 114 -5.91 -3.59 -10.55
C TRP A 114 -6.61 -3.21 -11.86
N GLU A 115 -5.94 -3.37 -13.02
CA GLU A 115 -6.53 -3.11 -14.34
C GLU A 115 -7.79 -3.97 -14.58
N GLU A 116 -7.76 -5.24 -14.18
CA GLU A 116 -8.90 -6.15 -14.28
C GLU A 116 -10.02 -5.83 -13.29
N ALA A 117 -9.72 -5.15 -12.17
CA ALA A 117 -10.71 -4.75 -11.17
C ALA A 117 -11.55 -3.55 -11.62
N ILE A 118 -10.98 -2.62 -12.40
CA ILE A 118 -11.70 -1.42 -12.87
C ILE A 118 -12.99 -1.73 -13.65
N PRO A 119 -13.00 -2.60 -14.68
CA PRO A 119 -14.24 -2.92 -15.39
C PRO A 119 -15.24 -3.64 -14.49
N LYS A 120 -14.78 -4.53 -13.60
CA LYS A 120 -15.64 -5.23 -12.63
C LYS A 120 -16.30 -4.25 -11.66
N ALA A 121 -15.56 -3.25 -11.18
CA ALA A 121 -16.09 -2.19 -10.33
C ALA A 121 -17.17 -1.37 -11.06
N ARG A 122 -16.96 -1.06 -12.34
CA ARG A 122 -17.96 -0.37 -13.18
C ARG A 122 -19.24 -1.19 -13.35
N GLU A 123 -19.10 -2.48 -13.67
CA GLU A 123 -20.23 -3.39 -13.80
C GLU A 123 -21.01 -3.51 -12.49
N ALA A 124 -20.31 -3.69 -11.36
CA ALA A 124 -20.93 -3.77 -10.04
C ALA A 124 -21.70 -2.49 -9.67
N TYR A 125 -21.12 -1.32 -9.95
CA TYR A 125 -21.79 -0.03 -9.77
C TYR A 125 -23.07 0.05 -10.61
N LEU A 126 -22.98 -0.24 -11.92
CA LEU A 126 -24.12 -0.16 -12.82
C LEU A 126 -25.23 -1.12 -12.42
N LEU A 127 -24.87 -2.33 -11.96
CA LEU A 127 -25.84 -3.29 -11.47
C LEU A 127 -26.58 -2.76 -10.24
N LYS A 128 -25.86 -2.21 -9.26
CA LYS A 128 -26.47 -1.63 -8.07
C LYS A 128 -27.38 -0.45 -8.41
N LEU A 129 -26.90 0.47 -9.25
CA LEU A 129 -27.69 1.62 -9.68
C LEU A 129 -29.01 1.20 -10.35
N ASN A 130 -28.93 0.24 -11.28
CA ASN A 130 -30.13 -0.25 -11.95
C ASN A 130 -31.06 -1.00 -10.99
N ALA A 131 -30.52 -1.74 -10.02
CA ALA A 131 -31.32 -2.41 -9.00
C ALA A 131 -32.06 -1.43 -8.08
N ASP A 132 -31.37 -0.36 -7.64
CA ASP A 132 -31.98 0.69 -6.82
C ASP A 132 -33.06 1.45 -7.60
N ARG A 133 -32.79 1.77 -8.88
CA ARG A 133 -33.79 2.38 -9.77
C ARG A 133 -35.00 1.46 -9.99
N ALA A 134 -34.78 0.17 -10.22
CA ALA A 134 -35.87 -0.79 -10.40
C ALA A 134 -36.76 -0.89 -9.15
N ARG A 135 -36.16 -0.87 -7.95
CA ARG A 135 -36.91 -0.84 -6.68
C ARG A 135 -37.76 0.42 -6.58
N GLN A 136 -37.16 1.59 -6.82
CA GLN A 136 -37.88 2.87 -6.78
C GLN A 136 -39.03 2.92 -7.80
N GLN A 137 -38.80 2.43 -9.02
CA GLN A 137 -39.83 2.37 -10.05
C GLN A 137 -40.98 1.43 -9.65
N ALA A 138 -40.68 0.27 -9.06
CA ALA A 138 -41.72 -0.64 -8.58
C ALA A 138 -42.59 0.01 -7.49
N GLU A 139 -41.99 0.75 -6.55
CA GLU A 139 -42.71 1.50 -5.51
C GLU A 139 -43.60 2.60 -6.10
N GLN A 140 -43.09 3.37 -7.08
CA GLN A 140 -43.86 4.41 -7.76
C GLN A 140 -45.03 3.85 -8.55
N TRP A 141 -44.81 2.75 -9.27
CA TRP A 141 -45.84 2.02 -10.00
C TRP A 141 -46.95 1.51 -9.07
N GLU A 142 -46.56 0.91 -7.94
CA GLU A 142 -47.54 0.43 -6.96
C GLU A 142 -48.35 1.59 -6.35
N ASN A 143 -47.68 2.70 -6.04
CA ASN A 143 -48.35 3.90 -5.53
C ASN A 143 -49.35 4.47 -6.56
N ALA A 144 -48.97 4.55 -7.83
CA ALA A 144 -49.86 4.98 -8.91
C ALA A 144 -51.09 4.07 -8.99
N ALA A 145 -50.92 2.75 -8.93
CA ALA A 145 -52.02 1.78 -8.93
C ALA A 145 -52.97 1.96 -7.73
N ARG A 146 -52.43 2.24 -6.54
CA ARG A 146 -53.23 2.55 -5.34
C ARG A 146 -54.02 3.84 -5.50
N LEU A 147 -53.41 4.90 -6.03
CA LEU A 147 -54.10 6.18 -6.30
C LEU A 147 -55.22 6.03 -7.32
N ARG A 148 -55.01 5.28 -8.40
CA ARG A 148 -56.07 4.95 -9.39
C ARG A 148 -57.21 4.16 -8.76
N SER A 149 -56.90 3.22 -7.86
CA SER A 149 -57.93 2.46 -7.14
C SER A 149 -58.72 3.36 -6.18
N TYR A 150 -58.03 4.28 -5.49
CA TYR A 150 -58.66 5.24 -4.58
C TYR A 150 -59.54 6.24 -5.32
N SER A 151 -59.10 6.77 -6.47
CA SER A 151 -59.93 7.65 -7.29
C SER A 151 -61.21 6.96 -7.77
N GLN A 152 -61.14 5.69 -8.16
CA GLN A 152 -62.34 4.91 -8.49
C GLN A 152 -63.26 4.70 -7.29
N ALA A 153 -62.71 4.46 -6.10
CA ALA A 153 -63.51 4.34 -4.88
C ALA A 153 -64.24 5.65 -4.55
N ILE A 154 -63.57 6.81 -4.68
CA ILE A 154 -64.20 8.14 -4.51
C ILE A 154 -65.35 8.30 -5.50
N ARG A 155 -65.16 7.97 -6.78
CA ARG A 155 -66.22 8.09 -7.80
C ARG A 155 -67.46 7.27 -7.45
N ARG A 156 -67.28 6.06 -6.91
CA ARG A 156 -68.41 5.21 -6.47
C ARG A 156 -69.14 5.81 -5.28
N HIS A 157 -68.42 6.33 -4.28
CA HIS A 157 -69.05 6.95 -3.11
C HIS A 157 -69.71 8.30 -3.42
N ALA A 158 -69.22 9.03 -4.42
CA ALA A 158 -69.80 10.31 -4.83
C ALA A 158 -71.25 10.18 -5.33
N GLU A 159 -71.69 8.98 -5.74
CA GLU A 159 -73.09 8.72 -6.12
C GLU A 159 -74.08 8.88 -4.95
N GLU A 160 -73.60 8.82 -3.70
CA GLU A 160 -74.41 8.95 -2.49
C GLU A 160 -74.47 10.39 -1.95
N PHE A 161 -73.75 11.33 -2.59
CA PHE A 161 -73.63 12.72 -2.13
C PHE A 161 -74.72 13.62 -2.73
N ASP A 162 -74.85 14.82 -2.19
CA ASP A 162 -75.64 15.88 -2.83
C ASP A 162 -74.94 16.37 -4.11
N GLU A 163 -75.69 17.04 -4.98
CA GLU A 163 -75.25 17.39 -6.34
C GLU A 163 -73.94 18.22 -6.34
N GLN A 164 -73.81 19.14 -5.39
CA GLN A 164 -72.62 19.99 -5.26
C GLN A 164 -71.41 19.23 -4.69
N ALA A 165 -71.58 18.40 -3.65
CA ALA A 165 -70.45 17.62 -3.12
C ALA A 165 -70.05 16.49 -4.08
N GLN A 166 -70.99 15.96 -4.87
CA GLN A 166 -70.70 15.00 -5.93
C GLN A 166 -69.77 15.61 -6.99
N GLU A 167 -70.05 16.83 -7.48
CA GLU A 167 -69.20 17.50 -8.46
C GLU A 167 -67.76 17.67 -7.95
N HIS A 168 -67.59 18.22 -6.75
CA HIS A 168 -66.26 18.39 -6.13
C HIS A 168 -65.53 17.05 -5.90
N ALA A 169 -66.24 15.99 -5.53
CA ALA A 169 -65.65 14.66 -5.36
C ALA A 169 -65.17 14.07 -6.70
N LEU A 170 -65.90 14.30 -7.79
CA LEU A 170 -65.52 13.87 -9.13
C LEU A 170 -64.31 14.65 -9.68
N GLU A 171 -64.24 15.96 -9.42
CA GLU A 171 -63.07 16.79 -9.72
C GLU A 171 -61.83 16.25 -8.99
N TRP A 172 -61.94 16.00 -7.69
CA TRP A 172 -60.86 15.45 -6.87
C TRP A 172 -60.38 14.08 -7.37
N ALA A 173 -61.33 13.18 -7.70
CA ALA A 173 -60.99 11.87 -8.25
C ALA A 173 -60.30 11.97 -9.63
N THR A 174 -60.64 12.98 -10.43
CA THR A 174 -59.97 13.24 -11.72
C THR A 174 -58.54 13.68 -11.50
N TRP A 175 -58.33 14.65 -10.61
CA TRP A 175 -56.99 15.11 -10.26
C TRP A 175 -56.09 13.99 -9.70
N ILE A 176 -56.61 13.13 -8.81
CA ILE A 176 -55.84 11.99 -8.28
C ILE A 176 -55.41 11.05 -9.41
N ASN A 177 -56.30 10.78 -10.37
CA ASN A 177 -55.98 9.90 -11.49
C ASN A 177 -54.90 10.49 -12.39
N GLU A 178 -54.98 11.79 -12.71
CA GLU A 178 -53.95 12.50 -13.47
C GLU A 178 -52.61 12.53 -12.72
N HIS A 179 -52.63 12.72 -11.40
CA HIS A 179 -51.43 12.65 -10.57
C HIS A 179 -50.81 11.24 -10.59
N ALA A 180 -51.65 10.19 -10.53
CA ALA A 180 -51.19 8.81 -10.63
C ALA A 180 -50.49 8.55 -11.97
N ASP A 181 -51.01 9.09 -13.07
CA ASP A 181 -50.37 8.98 -14.39
C ASP A 181 -49.04 9.73 -14.48
N HIS A 182 -48.92 10.86 -13.78
CA HIS A 182 -47.66 11.62 -13.74
C HIS A 182 -46.55 10.88 -12.99
N ILE A 183 -46.88 10.16 -11.91
CA ILE A 183 -45.88 9.46 -11.10
C ILE A 183 -45.59 8.03 -11.58
N ASP A 184 -46.42 7.46 -12.45
CA ASP A 184 -46.24 6.10 -12.95
C ASP A 184 -45.03 6.02 -13.89
N PRO A 185 -43.96 5.29 -13.52
CA PRO A 185 -42.75 5.21 -14.34
C PRO A 185 -42.99 4.52 -15.68
N LEU A 186 -44.08 3.75 -15.85
CA LEU A 186 -44.42 3.12 -17.12
C LEU A 186 -44.84 4.13 -18.19
N ASN A 187 -45.24 5.35 -17.80
CA ASN A 187 -45.63 6.41 -18.73
C ASN A 187 -44.42 7.13 -19.35
N ASP A 188 -43.23 7.02 -18.75
CA ASP A 188 -41.98 7.54 -19.30
C ASP A 188 -41.12 6.41 -19.87
N LYS A 189 -41.19 6.21 -21.19
CA LYS A 189 -40.43 5.18 -21.91
C LYS A 189 -38.92 5.29 -21.72
N SER A 190 -38.39 6.49 -21.46
CA SER A 190 -36.95 6.70 -21.26
C SER A 190 -36.44 6.05 -19.96
N GLN A 191 -37.33 5.83 -18.99
CA GLN A 191 -37.02 5.24 -17.69
C GLN A 191 -36.99 3.70 -17.73
N LEU A 192 -37.51 3.08 -18.79
CA LEU A 192 -37.70 1.62 -18.91
C LEU A 192 -36.50 0.88 -19.50
N THR A 193 -35.38 1.56 -19.74
CA THR A 193 -34.15 0.97 -20.30
C THR A 193 -33.02 0.95 -19.29
N MET A 194 -32.20 -0.09 -19.27
CA MET A 194 -31.02 -0.13 -18.39
C MET A 194 -30.06 1.02 -18.69
N SER A 195 -29.52 1.63 -17.64
CA SER A 195 -28.47 2.63 -17.79
C SER A 195 -27.17 1.93 -18.21
N GLY A 196 -26.73 2.18 -19.45
CA GLY A 196 -25.53 1.54 -20.02
C GLY A 196 -24.26 2.39 -20.00
N CYS A 197 -24.37 3.73 -19.92
CA CYS A 197 -23.21 4.61 -19.97
C CYS A 197 -23.47 5.88 -19.16
N ILE A 198 -23.01 5.90 -17.92
CA ILE A 198 -22.92 7.11 -17.11
C ILE A 198 -21.44 7.45 -17.01
N LYS A 199 -21.08 8.73 -17.16
CA LYS A 199 -19.73 9.18 -16.83
C LYS A 199 -19.59 9.11 -15.31
N LEU A 200 -18.96 8.06 -14.81
CA LEU A 200 -18.76 7.81 -13.39
C LEU A 200 -17.55 8.59 -12.89
N GLY A 201 -17.71 9.28 -11.75
CA GLY A 201 -16.58 9.85 -11.02
C GLY A 201 -15.75 8.74 -10.36
N ALA A 202 -14.42 8.92 -10.28
CA ALA A 202 -13.52 7.91 -9.71
C ALA A 202 -13.92 7.49 -8.28
N LYS A 203 -14.32 8.45 -7.43
CA LYS A 203 -14.76 8.20 -6.04
C LYS A 203 -15.92 7.22 -5.92
N GLU A 204 -16.84 7.20 -6.89
CA GLU A 204 -17.99 6.30 -6.86
C GLU A 204 -17.58 4.86 -7.19
N LEU A 205 -16.57 4.70 -8.06
CA LEU A 205 -16.02 3.40 -8.44
C LEU A 205 -15.08 2.84 -7.39
N ASP A 206 -14.36 3.70 -6.65
CA ASP A 206 -13.45 3.28 -5.59
C ASP A 206 -14.14 2.43 -4.51
N ALA A 207 -15.43 2.68 -4.23
CA ALA A 207 -16.21 1.86 -3.30
C ALA A 207 -16.43 0.41 -3.76
N TYR A 208 -16.23 0.11 -5.05
CA TYR A 208 -16.34 -1.22 -5.65
C TYR A 208 -14.98 -1.81 -6.04
N MET A 209 -13.89 -1.07 -5.81
CA MET A 209 -12.54 -1.60 -5.96
C MET A 209 -12.15 -2.47 -4.75
N PRO A 210 -11.20 -3.41 -4.92
CA PRO A 210 -10.58 -4.11 -3.81
C PRO A 210 -10.01 -3.15 -2.76
N HIS A 211 -9.97 -3.58 -1.50
CA HIS A 211 -9.58 -2.73 -0.39
C HIS A 211 -8.18 -2.13 -0.59
N GLY A 212 -8.08 -0.80 -0.43
CA GLY A 212 -6.83 -0.05 -0.58
C GLY A 212 -6.47 0.33 -2.02
N TRP A 213 -7.29 -0.02 -3.02
CA TRP A 213 -7.11 0.39 -4.41
C TRP A 213 -8.08 1.51 -4.80
N SER A 214 -7.64 2.35 -5.74
CA SER A 214 -8.44 3.44 -6.34
C SER A 214 -8.32 3.38 -7.85
N VAL A 215 -9.35 3.80 -8.57
CA VAL A 215 -9.36 3.84 -10.05
C VAL A 215 -8.35 4.85 -10.60
N GLU A 216 -8.02 5.90 -9.84
CA GLU A 216 -7.04 6.92 -10.27
C GLU A 216 -5.60 6.54 -9.95
N ASN A 217 -5.40 5.73 -8.90
CA ASN A 217 -4.08 5.45 -8.35
C ASN A 217 -3.78 3.94 -8.45
N PRO A 218 -2.87 3.52 -9.34
CA PRO A 218 -2.42 2.13 -9.39
C PRO A 218 -1.64 1.77 -8.11
N PRO A 219 -1.51 0.47 -7.79
CA PRO A 219 -0.76 0.03 -6.62
C PRO A 219 0.70 0.49 -6.69
N GLU A 220 1.22 1.00 -5.58
CA GLU A 220 2.63 1.40 -5.47
C GLU A 220 3.55 0.19 -5.37
N PRO A 221 4.80 0.29 -5.88
CA PRO A 221 5.79 -0.76 -5.73
C PRO A 221 6.13 -0.98 -4.25
N SER A 222 5.87 -2.19 -3.77
CA SER A 222 6.21 -2.56 -2.39
C SER A 222 7.72 -2.67 -2.19
N THR A 223 8.19 -2.32 -0.99
CA THR A 223 9.57 -2.57 -0.55
C THR A 223 9.74 -3.95 0.11
N TRP A 224 8.61 -4.63 0.36
CA TRP A 224 8.53 -5.93 1.02
C TRP A 224 7.70 -6.90 0.20
N LEU A 225 8.16 -8.14 0.11
CA LEU A 225 7.33 -9.24 -0.37
C LEU A 225 6.41 -9.66 0.79
N PRO A 226 5.11 -9.92 0.53
CA PRO A 226 4.19 -10.47 1.52
C PRO A 226 4.59 -11.89 1.95
#